data_AF-A0A4Y9YZL8-F1
#
_entry.id   AF-A0A4Y9YZL8-F1
#
_cell.length_a   1.000
_cell.length_b   1.000
_cell.length_c   1.000
_cell.angle_alpha   90.00
_cell.angle_beta   90.00
_cell.angle_gamma   90.00
#
_symmetry.space_group_name_H-M   'P 1'
#
loop_
_entity.id
_entity.type
_entity.pdbx_description
1 polymer ?
#
loop_
_entity_poly.entity_id
_entity_poly.type
_entity_poly.pdbx_seq_one_letter_code
_entity_poly.pdbx_strand_id
1 'polypeptide(L)'
;MVAIRAAHSVRTYIKQLRTLKRPDAGHLYDGYISGIFFSEGDYGPFDDVISFRRFCTRVAYLGWEVLAGRDISLSEPPGPLPNADFDWTPTFVHGDLNMMNIILDKCGRLWVIDWGNTGFYPPCIESLAMRHSNELILQNRVSLSWSRYRQFIAGPTSEDEEKFWDNVYLGFIHRFGGVSR
;
A
#
# COMPACT_ATOMS: atom_id res chain seq x y z
N MET A 1 10.21 -15.83 20.41
CA MET A 1 8.87 -15.76 21.05
C MET A 1 8.23 -14.38 20.97
N VAL A 2 8.99 -13.27 21.14
CA VAL A 2 8.45 -11.88 21.09
C VAL A 2 7.86 -11.50 19.72
N ALA A 3 8.54 -11.83 18.61
CA ALA A 3 8.08 -11.49 17.26
C ALA A 3 6.71 -12.09 16.89
N ILE A 4 6.42 -13.34 17.31
CA ILE A 4 5.14 -14.00 17.01
C ILE A 4 3.98 -13.35 17.77
N ARG A 5 4.18 -12.95 19.02
CA ARG A 5 3.16 -12.27 19.83
C ARG A 5 2.89 -10.86 19.29
N ALA A 6 3.94 -10.15 18.89
CA ALA A 6 3.82 -8.88 18.20
C ALA A 6 3.00 -9.05 16.91
N ALA A 7 3.39 -9.99 16.04
CA ALA A 7 2.67 -10.26 14.80
C ALA A 7 1.19 -10.60 15.02
N HIS A 8 0.85 -11.41 16.03
CA HIS A 8 -0.56 -11.69 16.38
C HIS A 8 -1.33 -10.44 16.83
N SER A 9 -0.68 -9.60 17.63
CA SER A 9 -1.29 -8.37 18.14
C SER A 9 -1.54 -7.39 16.99
N VAL A 10 -0.55 -7.19 16.12
CA VAL A 10 -0.68 -6.36 14.91
C VAL A 10 -1.75 -6.91 13.96
N ARG A 11 -1.81 -8.23 13.76
CA ARG A 11 -2.87 -8.86 12.95
C ARG A 11 -4.25 -8.58 13.51
N THR A 12 -4.41 -8.68 14.83
CA THR A 12 -5.69 -8.39 15.50
C THR A 12 -6.05 -6.92 15.33
N TYR A 13 -5.08 -6.03 15.43
CA TYR A 13 -5.23 -4.61 15.18
C TYR A 13 -5.69 -4.31 13.74
N ILE A 14 -5.02 -4.87 12.73
CA ILE A 14 -5.42 -4.69 11.32
C ILE A 14 -6.84 -5.22 11.08
N LYS A 15 -7.22 -6.35 11.69
CA LYS A 15 -8.59 -6.85 11.61
C LYS A 15 -9.60 -5.84 12.18
N GLN A 16 -9.26 -5.13 13.24
CA GLN A 16 -10.10 -4.06 13.79
C GLN A 16 -10.20 -2.87 12.84
N LEU A 17 -9.09 -2.40 12.26
CA LEU A 17 -9.13 -1.31 11.28
C LEU A 17 -10.00 -1.67 10.07
N ARG A 18 -9.90 -2.91 9.58
CA ARG A 18 -10.67 -3.41 8.44
C ARG A 18 -12.18 -3.52 8.67
N THR A 19 -12.66 -3.43 9.91
CA THR A 19 -14.11 -3.34 10.17
C THR A 19 -14.65 -1.96 9.82
N LEU A 20 -13.79 -0.93 9.81
CA LEU A 20 -14.13 0.41 9.37
C LEU A 20 -14.08 0.44 7.84
N LYS A 21 -15.24 0.69 7.23
CA LYS A 21 -15.43 0.73 5.78
C LYS A 21 -16.12 2.02 5.36
N ARG A 22 -15.86 2.46 4.14
CA ARG A 22 -16.52 3.58 3.48
C ARG A 22 -16.81 3.27 2.02
N PRO A 23 -17.81 3.94 1.40
CA PRO A 23 -18.08 3.81 -0.03
C PRO A 23 -17.00 4.46 -0.90
N ASP A 24 -16.28 5.44 -0.33
CA ASP A 24 -15.26 6.25 -0.96
C ASP A 24 -13.86 5.95 -0.40
N ALA A 25 -12.84 6.15 -1.24
CA ALA A 25 -11.44 6.06 -0.86
C ALA A 25 -10.91 7.46 -0.50
N GLY A 26 -9.95 7.54 0.41
CA GLY A 26 -9.35 8.83 0.80
C GLY A 26 -9.08 8.95 2.29
N HIS A 27 -8.40 10.03 2.65
CA HIS A 27 -8.24 10.44 4.04
C HIS A 27 -9.58 10.72 4.69
N LEU A 28 -9.60 10.63 6.02
CA LEU A 28 -10.81 10.86 6.81
C LEU A 28 -11.37 12.28 6.66
N TYR A 29 -10.50 13.29 6.54
CA TYR A 29 -10.87 14.71 6.70
C TYR A 29 -11.16 15.42 5.38
N ASP A 30 -10.52 15.06 4.27
CA ASP A 30 -10.65 15.77 3.00
C ASP A 30 -10.89 14.87 1.78
N GLY A 31 -10.85 13.54 1.96
CA GLY A 31 -11.09 12.57 0.88
C GLY A 31 -9.98 12.49 -0.16
N TYR A 32 -8.87 13.20 0.01
CA TYR A 32 -7.71 13.05 -0.87
C TYR A 32 -7.00 11.74 -0.61
N ILE A 33 -6.27 11.27 -1.62
CA ILE A 33 -5.46 10.06 -1.59
C ILE A 33 -3.99 10.48 -1.61
N SER A 34 -3.20 9.98 -0.66
CA SER A 34 -1.74 10.05 -0.73
C SER A 34 -1.08 8.86 -0.03
N GLY A 35 0.23 8.92 0.18
CA GLY A 35 1.03 7.87 0.80
C GLY A 35 2.00 7.20 -0.16
N ILE A 36 2.55 6.04 0.25
CA ILE A 36 3.72 5.40 -0.38
C ILE A 36 3.56 5.20 -1.90
N PHE A 37 2.37 4.83 -2.37
CA PHE A 37 2.11 4.59 -3.80
C PHE A 37 1.81 5.86 -4.60
N PHE A 38 1.63 6.99 -3.92
CA PHE A 38 1.18 8.26 -4.49
C PHE A 38 2.25 9.35 -4.45
N SER A 39 3.49 9.03 -4.05
CA SER A 39 4.57 10.02 -3.90
C SER A 39 4.14 11.14 -2.93
N GLU A 40 4.63 12.36 -3.12
CA GLU A 40 4.34 13.51 -2.24
C GLU A 40 3.02 14.24 -2.61
N GLY A 41 2.29 13.75 -3.61
CA GLY A 41 1.07 14.40 -4.10
C GLY A 41 -0.19 13.91 -3.39
N ASP A 42 -1.15 14.82 -3.21
CA ASP A 42 -2.54 14.49 -2.90
C ASP A 42 -3.37 14.42 -4.19
N TYR A 43 -4.13 13.33 -4.37
CA TYR A 43 -4.98 13.11 -5.56
C TYR A 43 -6.45 12.96 -5.18
N GLY A 44 -7.34 13.42 -6.07
CA GLY A 44 -8.78 13.44 -5.81
C GLY A 44 -9.25 14.79 -5.25
N PRO A 45 -10.24 14.81 -4.34
CA PRO A 45 -11.02 13.66 -3.89
C PRO A 45 -11.74 12.98 -5.06
N PHE A 46 -11.99 11.67 -4.94
CA PHE A 46 -12.74 10.91 -5.94
C PHE A 46 -14.19 10.78 -5.50
N ASP A 47 -15.13 10.91 -6.45
CA ASP A 47 -16.56 10.80 -6.15
C ASP A 47 -16.95 9.42 -5.61
N ASP A 48 -16.26 8.37 -6.07
CA ASP A 48 -16.48 6.99 -5.65
C ASP A 48 -15.24 6.10 -5.86
N VAL A 49 -15.29 4.89 -5.29
CA VAL A 49 -14.24 3.88 -5.45
C VAL A 49 -14.02 3.47 -6.91
N ILE A 50 -15.02 3.61 -7.78
CA ILE A 50 -14.90 3.26 -9.21
C ILE A 50 -14.00 4.27 -9.92
N SER A 51 -14.17 5.56 -9.63
CA SER A 51 -13.38 6.66 -10.16
C SER A 51 -11.94 6.59 -9.64
N PHE A 52 -11.76 6.26 -8.36
CA PHE A 52 -10.45 5.97 -7.80
C PHE A 52 -9.76 4.77 -8.49
N ARG A 53 -10.48 3.64 -8.67
CA ARG A 53 -9.96 2.46 -9.39
C ARG A 53 -9.55 2.80 -10.83
N ARG A 54 -10.37 3.58 -11.54
CA ARG A 54 -10.06 4.04 -12.91
C ARG A 54 -8.79 4.88 -12.95
N PHE A 55 -8.65 5.82 -12.02
CA PHE A 55 -7.43 6.62 -11.89
C PHE A 55 -6.20 5.73 -11.68
N CYS A 56 -6.21 4.87 -10.65
CA CYS A 56 -5.09 3.95 -10.39
C CYS A 56 -4.79 3.03 -11.58
N THR A 57 -5.82 2.55 -12.28
CA THR A 57 -5.65 1.71 -13.48
C THR A 57 -4.95 2.47 -14.60
N ARG A 58 -5.29 3.75 -14.79
CA ARG A 58 -4.63 4.62 -15.76
C ARG A 58 -3.17 4.85 -15.38
N VAL A 59 -2.87 5.15 -14.11
CA VAL A 59 -1.50 5.36 -13.63
C VAL A 59 -0.68 4.07 -13.80
N ALA A 60 -1.23 2.91 -13.40
CA ALA A 60 -0.58 1.61 -13.55
C ALA A 60 -0.28 1.31 -15.03
N TYR A 61 -1.21 1.61 -15.94
CA TYR A 61 -0.97 1.42 -17.37
C TYR A 61 0.22 2.26 -17.88
N LEU A 62 0.34 3.53 -17.45
CA LEU A 62 1.48 4.36 -17.84
C LEU A 62 2.81 3.86 -17.26
N GLY A 63 2.81 3.35 -16.03
CA GLY A 63 4.00 2.72 -15.44
C GLY A 63 4.42 1.46 -16.20
N TRP A 64 3.44 0.63 -16.55
CA TRP A 64 3.68 -0.54 -17.39
C TRP A 64 4.21 -0.16 -18.77
N GLU A 65 3.68 0.87 -19.43
CA GLU A 65 4.13 1.31 -20.76
C GLU A 65 5.63 1.67 -20.77
N VAL A 66 6.10 2.30 -19.68
CA VAL A 66 7.52 2.65 -19.53
C VAL A 66 8.39 1.40 -19.36
N LEU A 67 7.98 0.46 -18.51
CA LEU A 67 8.70 -0.80 -18.31
C LEU A 67 8.71 -1.65 -19.58
N ALA A 68 7.56 -1.76 -20.25
CA ALA A 68 7.44 -2.47 -21.52
C ALA A 68 8.35 -1.87 -22.59
N GLY A 69 8.42 -0.54 -22.70
CA GLY A 69 9.36 0.14 -23.61
C GLY A 69 10.82 -0.19 -23.31
N ARG A 70 11.20 -0.27 -22.02
CA ARG A 70 12.53 -0.69 -21.60
C ARG A 70 12.80 -2.14 -21.99
N ASP A 71 11.89 -3.06 -21.67
CA ASP A 71 12.07 -4.49 -21.94
C ASP A 71 12.18 -4.75 -23.45
N ILE A 72 11.34 -4.09 -24.27
CA ILE A 72 11.44 -4.13 -25.74
C ILE A 72 12.79 -3.62 -26.22
N SER A 73 13.32 -2.53 -25.65
CA SER A 73 14.65 -2.01 -26.01
C SER A 73 15.80 -2.98 -25.69
N LEU A 74 15.59 -3.84 -24.69
CA LEU A 74 16.50 -4.92 -24.31
C LEU A 74 16.23 -6.24 -25.05
N SER A 75 15.29 -6.25 -26.01
CA SER A 75 14.82 -7.46 -26.71
C SER A 75 14.19 -8.52 -25.79
N GLU A 76 13.64 -8.09 -24.66
CA GLU A 76 12.89 -8.93 -23.73
C GLU A 76 11.38 -8.77 -23.98
N PRO A 77 10.58 -9.83 -23.76
CA PRO A 77 9.13 -9.72 -23.84
C PRO A 77 8.62 -8.82 -22.71
N PRO A 78 7.72 -7.86 -23.00
CA PRO A 78 7.16 -7.02 -21.95
C PRO A 78 6.33 -7.86 -20.97
N GLY A 79 6.32 -7.44 -19.70
CA GLY A 79 5.45 -8.03 -18.69
C GLY A 79 3.95 -7.94 -19.06
N PRO A 80 3.08 -8.72 -18.39
CA PRO A 80 1.64 -8.67 -18.65
C PRO A 80 1.07 -7.29 -18.33
N LEU A 81 -0.04 -6.94 -18.99
CA LEU A 81 -0.79 -5.72 -18.70
C LEU A 81 -1.23 -5.68 -17.23
N PRO A 82 -1.29 -4.49 -16.59
CA PRO A 82 -1.76 -4.38 -15.22
C PRO A 82 -3.17 -4.91 -15.05
N ASN A 83 -3.35 -5.86 -14.14
CA ASN A 83 -4.64 -6.42 -13.78
C ASN A 83 -5.19 -5.72 -12.53
N ALA A 84 -6.35 -5.08 -12.66
CA ALA A 84 -7.02 -4.38 -11.56
C ALA A 84 -8.14 -5.22 -10.91
N ASP A 85 -8.23 -6.53 -11.20
CA ASP A 85 -9.29 -7.42 -10.70
C ASP A 85 -8.97 -8.00 -9.33
N PHE A 86 -9.19 -7.18 -8.31
CA PHE A 86 -9.04 -7.54 -6.89
C PHE A 86 -10.00 -6.73 -6.03
N ASP A 87 -9.98 -6.94 -4.70
CA ASP A 87 -10.89 -6.25 -3.78
C ASP A 87 -10.52 -4.75 -3.65
N TRP A 88 -11.37 -3.89 -4.21
CA TRP A 88 -11.26 -2.44 -4.08
C TRP A 88 -12.06 -1.86 -2.91
N THR A 89 -12.78 -2.67 -2.14
CA THR A 89 -13.65 -2.20 -1.04
C THR A 89 -12.82 -1.41 -0.02
N PRO A 90 -13.03 -0.09 0.12
CA PRO A 90 -12.18 0.72 0.99
C PRO A 90 -12.33 0.30 2.45
N THR A 91 -11.19 -0.03 3.07
CA THR A 91 -11.04 -0.28 4.49
C THR A 91 -10.10 0.73 5.09
N PHE A 92 -10.27 1.06 6.37
CA PHE A 92 -9.31 1.90 7.05
C PHE A 92 -7.97 1.16 7.19
N VAL A 93 -6.90 1.77 6.70
CA VAL A 93 -5.52 1.23 6.75
C VAL A 93 -4.58 2.28 7.34
N HIS A 94 -3.48 1.81 7.91
CA HIS A 94 -2.41 2.66 8.43
C HIS A 94 -1.61 3.31 7.29
N GLY A 95 -1.37 2.58 6.20
CA GLY A 95 -0.73 3.09 4.98
C GLY A 95 0.80 3.19 5.04
N ASP A 96 1.39 3.13 6.23
CA ASP A 96 2.83 2.98 6.45
C ASP A 96 3.16 2.06 7.65
N LEU A 97 2.54 0.88 7.70
CA LEU A 97 2.79 -0.03 8.82
C LEU A 97 4.13 -0.75 8.64
N ASN A 98 5.07 -0.52 9.55
CA ASN A 98 6.38 -1.17 9.55
C ASN A 98 6.91 -1.32 10.99
N MET A 99 8.06 -1.99 11.17
CA MET A 99 8.61 -2.25 12.52
C MET A 99 8.93 -0.97 13.32
N MET A 100 9.24 0.14 12.64
CA MET A 100 9.57 1.40 13.31
C MET A 100 8.32 2.12 13.82
N ASN A 101 7.16 1.84 13.21
CA ASN A 101 5.87 2.42 13.57
C ASN A 101 5.10 1.57 14.60
N ILE A 102 5.76 0.58 15.20
CA ILE A 102 5.19 -0.31 16.22
C ILE A 102 6.06 -0.27 17.49
N ILE A 103 5.45 0.11 18.60
CA ILE A 103 6.10 0.16 19.92
C ILE A 103 5.47 -0.87 20.84
N LEU A 104 6.30 -1.67 21.51
CA LEU A 104 5.89 -2.54 22.61
C LEU A 104 6.33 -1.91 23.93
N ASP A 105 5.39 -1.63 24.82
CA ASP A 105 5.72 -1.13 26.15
C ASP A 105 6.20 -2.25 27.10
N LYS A 106 6.63 -1.86 28.30
CA LYS A 106 7.12 -2.78 29.34
C LYS A 106 6.06 -3.79 29.82
N CYS A 107 4.78 -3.49 29.60
CA CYS A 107 3.65 -4.36 29.93
C CYS A 107 3.24 -5.26 28.75
N GLY A 108 3.93 -5.16 27.60
CA GLY A 108 3.62 -5.90 26.38
C GLY A 108 2.43 -5.33 25.61
N ARG A 109 1.98 -4.10 25.90
CA ARG A 109 0.96 -3.43 25.09
C ARG A 109 1.60 -2.92 23.81
N LEU A 110 0.88 -3.12 22.71
CA LEU A 110 1.28 -2.65 21.39
C LEU A 110 0.68 -1.27 21.11
N TRP A 111 1.52 -0.37 20.64
CA TRP A 111 1.18 0.97 20.20
C TRP A 111 1.57 1.11 18.73
N VAL A 112 0.69 1.71 17.93
CA VAL A 112 0.94 2.02 16.52
C VAL A 112 0.97 3.54 16.38
N ILE A 113 2.02 4.06 15.75
CA ILE A 113 2.29 5.49 15.59
C ILE A 113 2.47 5.83 14.11
N ASP A 114 2.59 7.12 13.80
CA ASP A 114 2.84 7.64 12.45
C ASP A 114 1.69 7.38 11.46
N TRP A 115 0.55 7.97 11.80
CA TRP A 115 -0.71 7.85 11.07
C TRP A 115 -0.80 8.75 9.83
N GLY A 116 0.31 9.34 9.37
CA GLY A 116 0.31 10.36 8.29
C GLY A 116 -0.29 9.86 6.98
N ASN A 117 -0.12 8.58 6.67
CA ASN A 117 -0.60 7.94 5.44
C ASN A 117 -1.93 7.19 5.61
N THR A 118 -2.65 7.42 6.71
CA THR A 118 -3.88 6.68 7.02
C THR A 118 -5.07 7.13 6.19
N GLY A 119 -5.94 6.20 5.83
CA GLY A 119 -7.15 6.50 5.08
C GLY A 119 -7.92 5.25 4.70
N PHE A 120 -8.97 5.44 3.91
CA PHE A 120 -9.77 4.36 3.36
C PHE A 120 -9.22 3.96 1.99
N TYR A 121 -8.68 2.75 1.90
CA TYR A 121 -7.98 2.24 0.73
C TYR A 121 -8.30 0.74 0.51
N PRO A 122 -8.01 0.18 -0.67
CA PRO A 122 -8.08 -1.26 -0.90
C PRO A 122 -7.30 -2.04 0.18
N PRO A 123 -7.82 -3.16 0.71
CA PRO A 123 -7.23 -3.81 1.87
C PRO A 123 -5.78 -4.29 1.65
N CYS A 124 -5.39 -4.54 0.40
CA CYS A 124 -4.05 -4.95 0.01
C CYS A 124 -2.99 -3.88 0.30
N ILE A 125 -3.36 -2.59 0.36
CA ILE A 125 -2.43 -1.48 0.61
C ILE A 125 -1.62 -1.67 1.89
N GLU A 126 -2.23 -2.18 2.96
CA GLU A 126 -1.52 -2.44 4.21
C GLU A 126 -0.37 -3.45 4.03
N SER A 127 -0.62 -4.53 3.29
CA SER A 127 0.37 -5.57 3.02
C SER A 127 1.47 -5.07 2.08
N LEU A 128 1.10 -4.24 1.11
CA LEU A 128 2.02 -3.63 0.15
C LEU A 128 2.90 -2.56 0.79
N ALA A 129 2.36 -1.74 1.69
CA ALA A 129 3.12 -0.78 2.48
C ALA A 129 4.17 -1.48 3.37
N MET A 130 3.79 -2.60 4.02
CA MET A 130 4.73 -3.44 4.75
C MET A 130 5.85 -4.00 3.84
N ARG A 131 5.51 -4.45 2.63
CA ARG A 131 6.50 -4.95 1.65
C ARG A 131 7.48 -3.84 1.27
N HIS A 132 6.96 -2.70 0.84
CA HIS A 132 7.75 -1.53 0.45
C HIS A 132 8.72 -1.10 1.56
N SER A 133 8.21 -0.97 2.80
CA SER A 133 9.05 -0.65 3.95
C SER A 133 10.15 -1.68 4.20
N ASN A 134 9.83 -2.98 4.14
CA ASN A 134 10.81 -4.04 4.40
C ASN A 134 11.90 -4.12 3.31
N GLU A 135 11.52 -3.96 2.04
CA GLU A 135 12.40 -4.20 0.89
C GLU A 135 13.20 -2.95 0.48
N LEU A 136 12.64 -1.75 0.65
CA LEU A 136 13.27 -0.52 0.14
C LEU A 136 13.78 0.40 1.24
N ILE A 137 13.07 0.50 2.37
CA ILE A 137 13.40 1.45 3.44
C ILE A 137 14.23 0.81 4.55
N LEU A 138 13.85 -0.39 4.98
CA LEU A 138 14.39 -1.08 6.14
C LEU A 138 15.19 -2.33 5.79
N GLN A 139 15.63 -2.50 4.54
CA GLN A 139 16.31 -3.71 4.04
C GLN A 139 17.45 -4.22 4.95
N ASN A 140 18.20 -3.30 5.57
CA ASN A 140 19.34 -3.63 6.46
C ASN A 140 18.99 -3.68 7.95
N ARG A 141 17.73 -3.41 8.31
CA ARG A 141 17.23 -3.31 9.69
C ARG A 141 16.16 -4.34 10.00
N VAL A 142 15.41 -4.78 9.00
CA VAL A 142 14.34 -5.75 9.14
C VAL A 142 14.91 -7.16 9.27
N SER A 143 14.45 -7.89 10.29
CA SER A 143 14.81 -9.31 10.39
C SER A 143 14.02 -10.13 9.36
N LEU A 144 14.64 -11.18 8.80
CA LEU A 144 13.95 -12.14 7.93
C LEU A 144 12.66 -12.70 8.54
N SER A 145 12.63 -12.85 9.86
CA SER A 145 11.44 -13.32 10.58
C SER A 145 10.26 -12.35 10.45
N TRP A 146 10.51 -11.04 10.54
CA TRP A 146 9.47 -10.01 10.39
C TRP A 146 8.93 -9.98 8.97
N SER A 147 9.81 -10.00 7.96
CA SER A 147 9.42 -9.99 6.56
C SER A 147 8.49 -11.16 6.22
N ARG A 148 8.72 -12.34 6.81
CA ARG A 148 7.86 -13.53 6.66
C ARG A 148 6.48 -13.38 7.32
N TYR A 149 6.33 -12.51 8.32
CA TYR A 149 5.03 -12.29 8.96
C TYR A 149 4.11 -11.34 8.20
N ARG A 150 4.58 -10.66 7.14
CA ARG A 150 3.76 -9.73 6.32
C ARG A 150 2.39 -10.31 5.98
N GLN A 151 2.37 -11.46 5.29
CA GLN A 151 1.12 -12.09 4.84
C GLN A 151 0.25 -12.59 6.00
N PHE A 152 0.88 -12.99 7.12
CA PHE A 152 0.14 -13.36 8.33
C PHE A 152 -0.53 -12.14 8.99
N ILE A 153 0.17 -11.01 9.04
CA ILE A 153 -0.24 -9.76 9.67
C ILE A 153 -1.31 -9.06 8.83
N ALA A 154 -0.97 -8.68 7.60
CA ALA A 154 -1.78 -7.85 6.73
C ALA A 154 -2.56 -8.65 5.68
N GLY A 155 -2.41 -9.97 5.62
CA GLY A 155 -3.04 -10.80 4.60
C GLY A 155 -2.18 -10.97 3.33
N PRO A 156 -2.48 -12.01 2.53
CA PRO A 156 -1.76 -12.27 1.29
C PRO A 156 -2.05 -11.20 0.26
N THR A 157 -1.14 -11.08 -0.70
CA THR A 157 -1.32 -10.33 -1.95
C THR A 157 -0.95 -11.26 -3.09
N SER A 158 -1.66 -11.16 -4.20
CA SER A 158 -1.32 -11.86 -5.43
C SER A 158 -0.15 -11.16 -6.14
N GLU A 159 0.51 -11.87 -7.04
CA GLU A 159 1.56 -11.28 -7.88
C GLU A 159 1.00 -10.17 -8.79
N ASP A 160 -0.22 -10.36 -9.30
CA ASP A 160 -0.93 -9.36 -10.10
C ASP A 160 -1.22 -8.08 -9.31
N GLU A 161 -1.66 -8.20 -8.05
CA GLU A 161 -1.87 -7.07 -7.14
C GLU A 161 -0.54 -6.32 -6.87
N GLU A 162 0.52 -7.06 -6.55
CA GLU A 162 1.84 -6.46 -6.29
C GLU A 162 2.35 -5.70 -7.53
N LYS A 163 2.31 -6.32 -8.71
CA LYS A 163 2.71 -5.71 -9.98
C LYS A 163 1.86 -4.50 -10.34
N PHE A 164 0.54 -4.57 -10.11
CA PHE A 164 -0.35 -3.44 -10.36
C PHE A 164 0.11 -2.21 -9.57
N TRP A 165 0.36 -2.35 -8.27
CA TRP A 165 0.76 -1.24 -7.41
C TRP A 165 2.22 -0.80 -7.62
N ASP A 166 3.12 -1.70 -7.99
CA ASP A 166 4.47 -1.34 -8.44
C ASP A 166 4.40 -0.46 -9.70
N ASN A 167 3.51 -0.79 -10.63
CA ASN A 167 3.26 0.04 -11.81
C ASN A 167 2.61 1.39 -11.46
N VAL A 168 1.75 1.47 -10.43
CA VAL A 168 1.23 2.76 -9.93
C VAL A 168 2.37 3.63 -9.40
N TYR A 169 3.24 3.05 -8.57
CA TYR A 169 4.39 3.75 -7.99
C TYR A 169 5.37 4.23 -9.07
N LEU A 170 5.66 3.38 -10.06
CA LEU A 170 6.57 3.67 -11.17
C LEU A 170 5.94 4.54 -12.28
N GLY A 171 4.61 4.63 -12.34
CA GLY A 171 3.83 5.30 -13.39
C GLY A 171 3.95 6.82 -13.44
N PHE A 172 5.02 7.36 -12.85
CA PHE A 172 5.28 8.78 -12.73
C PHE A 172 4.04 9.50 -12.21
N ILE A 173 3.52 9.06 -11.07
CA ILE A 173 2.28 9.62 -10.54
C ILE A 173 2.36 11.14 -10.34
N HIS A 174 3.56 11.67 -10.10
CA HIS A 174 3.89 13.09 -10.11
C HIS A 174 3.62 13.85 -11.43
N ARG A 175 3.40 13.16 -12.56
CA ARG A 175 2.97 13.76 -13.84
C ARG A 175 1.47 14.04 -13.89
N PHE A 176 0.70 13.47 -12.97
CA PHE A 176 -0.69 13.82 -12.78
C PHE A 176 -0.75 15.04 -11.85
N GLY A 177 -1.64 15.99 -12.15
CA GLY A 177 -1.81 17.19 -11.34
C GLY A 177 -2.36 16.86 -9.96
N GLY A 178 -1.48 16.47 -9.04
CA GLY A 178 -1.76 16.42 -7.62
C GLY A 178 -1.67 17.82 -7.02
N VAL A 179 -2.31 18.01 -5.88
CA VAL A 179 -2.10 19.22 -5.07
C VAL A 179 -0.91 18.95 -4.16
N SER A 180 0.09 19.83 -4.16
CA SER A 180 1.15 19.81 -3.14
C SER A 180 0.61 20.47 -1.88
N ARG A 181 0.85 19.86 -0.72
CA ARG A 181 0.77 20.56 0.56
C ARG A 181 2.02 21.35 0.85
#